data_AF-A0A1A0MQU6-F1
#
_entry.id   AF-A0A1A0MQU6-F1
#
_cell.length_a   1.000
_cell.length_b   1.000
_cell.length_c   1.000
_cell.angle_alpha   90.00
_cell.angle_beta   90.00
_cell.angle_gamma   90.00
#
_symmetry.space_group_name_H-M   'P 1'
#
loop_
_entity.id
_entity.type
_entity.pdbx_description
1 polymer ?
#
loop_
_entity_poly.entity_id
_entity_poly.type
_entity_poly.pdbx_seq_one_letter_code
_entity_poly.pdbx_strand_id
1 'polypeptide(L)' 'MGRGRAKAKQTKVARDLKYSSPQTDFTRLQRELSNDSVGYSSSAIDDDLDDDSGDEPAGRWAVPEDDWRH' A
#
# COMPACT_ATOMS: atom_id res chain seq x y z
N MET A 1 32.46 -20.56 -12.33
CA MET A 1 32.75 -19.43 -13.25
C MET A 1 31.45 -18.84 -13.87
N GLY A 2 30.51 -18.34 -13.06
CA GLY A 2 29.21 -17.85 -13.60
C GLY A 2 28.37 -16.94 -12.70
N ARG A 3 28.74 -16.79 -11.42
CA ARG A 3 27.97 -16.01 -10.45
C ARG A 3 27.98 -14.50 -10.71
N GLY A 4 29.06 -13.95 -11.28
CA GLY A 4 29.17 -12.50 -11.56
C GLY A 4 28.16 -12.00 -12.59
N ARG A 5 27.92 -12.78 -13.65
CA ARG A 5 26.95 -12.41 -14.71
C ARG A 5 25.51 -12.51 -14.20
N ALA A 6 25.19 -13.56 -13.42
CA ALA A 6 23.89 -13.71 -12.80
C ALA A 6 23.60 -12.56 -11.81
N LYS A 7 24.58 -12.22 -10.94
CA LYS A 7 24.44 -11.11 -10.00
C LYS A 7 24.21 -9.77 -10.73
N ALA A 8 24.97 -9.49 -11.78
CA ALA A 8 24.78 -8.28 -12.58
C ALA A 8 23.38 -8.19 -13.21
N LYS A 9 22.87 -9.30 -13.78
CA LYS A 9 21.51 -9.37 -14.32
C LYS A 9 20.45 -9.11 -13.24
N GLN A 10 20.60 -9.74 -12.07
CA GLN A 10 19.67 -9.56 -10.95
C GLN A 10 19.67 -8.13 -10.42
N THR A 11 20.84 -7.50 -10.27
CA THR A 11 20.92 -6.09 -9.83
C THR A 11 20.29 -5.13 -10.84
N LYS A 12 20.42 -5.41 -12.15
CA LYS A 12 19.73 -4.62 -13.18
C LYS A 12 18.21 -4.74 -13.03
N VAL A 13 17.68 -5.97 -12.99
CA VAL A 13 16.25 -6.23 -12.82
C VAL A 13 15.70 -5.59 -11.55
N ALA A 14 16.42 -5.73 -10.42
CA ALA A 14 16.01 -5.13 -9.16
C ALA A 14 15.96 -3.60 -9.20
N ARG A 15 16.90 -2.95 -9.90
CA ARG A 15 16.87 -1.50 -10.10
C ARG A 15 15.72 -1.09 -11.01
N ASP A 16 15.52 -1.81 -12.10
CA ASP A 16 14.41 -1.55 -13.02
C ASP A 16 13.08 -1.68 -12.27
N LEU A 17 12.90 -2.67 -11.39
CA LEU A 17 11.71 -2.80 -10.56
C LEU A 17 11.58 -1.72 -9.48
N LYS A 18 12.69 -1.34 -8.83
CA LYS A 18 12.68 -0.33 -7.76
C LYS A 18 12.36 1.07 -8.29
N TYR A 19 12.84 1.38 -9.50
CA TYR A 19 12.74 2.72 -10.08
C TYR A 19 11.80 2.79 -11.29
N SER A 20 11.14 1.69 -11.67
CA SER A 20 10.02 1.73 -12.60
C SER A 20 8.84 2.34 -11.88
N SER A 21 8.43 3.52 -12.34
CA SER A 21 7.09 4.03 -12.05
C SER A 21 6.13 3.35 -13.01
N PRO A 22 5.14 2.55 -12.51
CA PRO A 22 4.08 2.04 -13.36
C PRO A 22 3.39 3.20 -14.05
N GLN A 23 3.18 3.09 -15.37
CA GLN A 23 2.30 4.03 -16.06
C GLN A 23 0.86 3.74 -15.65
N THR A 24 0.31 4.57 -14.78
CA THR A 24 -1.09 4.47 -14.35
C THR A 24 -1.99 5.15 -15.39
N ASP A 25 -2.97 4.42 -15.91
CA ASP A 25 -4.01 5.00 -16.76
C ASP A 25 -5.02 5.77 -15.90
N PHE A 26 -4.85 7.09 -15.82
CA PHE A 26 -5.72 7.98 -15.06
C PHE A 26 -7.17 7.96 -15.56
N THR A 27 -7.40 7.69 -16.86
CA THR A 27 -8.75 7.67 -17.43
C THR A 27 -9.55 6.46 -16.95
N ARG A 28 -8.86 5.32 -16.80
CA ARG A 28 -9.44 4.11 -16.22
C ARG A 28 -9.71 4.29 -14.73
N LEU A 29 -8.74 4.82 -13.98
CA LEU A 29 -8.87 5.06 -12.55
C LEU A 29 -10.03 6.00 -12.22
N GLN A 30 -10.17 7.11 -12.97
CA GLN A 30 -11.27 8.05 -12.79
C GLN A 30 -12.63 7.38 -13.02
N ARG A 31 -12.73 6.49 -14.01
CA ARG A 31 -13.97 5.75 -14.30
C ARG A 31 -14.32 4.80 -13.16
N GLU A 32 -13.35 4.05 -12.66
CA GLU A 32 -13.54 3.14 -11.52
C GLU A 32 -14.00 3.91 -10.28
N LEU A 33 -13.34 5.02 -9.92
CA LEU A 33 -13.74 5.86 -8.79
C LEU A 33 -15.14 6.48 -8.95
N SER A 34 -15.47 6.92 -10.16
CA SER A 34 -16.79 7.50 -10.46
C SER A 34 -17.89 6.44 -10.37
N ASN A 35 -17.61 5.20 -10.79
CA ASN A 35 -18.54 4.07 -10.72
C ASN A 35 -18.68 3.48 -9.31
N ASP A 36 -17.64 3.56 -8.47
CA ASP A 36 -17.65 3.01 -7.10
C ASP A 36 -18.50 3.84 -6.11
N SER A 37 -18.81 5.09 -6.46
CA SER A 37 -19.76 5.93 -5.71
C SER A 37 -21.19 5.36 -5.65
N VAL A 38 -21.52 4.36 -6.47
CA VAL A 38 -22.85 3.73 -6.54
C VAL A 38 -22.89 2.38 -5.81
N GLY A 39 -21.75 1.84 -5.36
CA GLY A 39 -21.62 0.44 -4.94
C GLY A 39 -21.16 0.20 -3.51
N TYR A 40 -20.53 1.16 -2.84
CA TYR A 40 -20.14 0.99 -1.43
C TYR A 40 -21.36 1.17 -0.53
N SER A 41 -22.18 0.12 -0.45
CA SER A 41 -23.11 -0.07 0.65
C SER A 41 -22.28 -0.10 1.94
N SER A 42 -22.14 1.06 2.58
CA SER A 42 -21.62 1.25 3.93
C SER A 42 -22.40 0.46 5.00
N SER A 43 -23.41 -0.32 4.60
CA SER A 43 -24.28 -1.07 5.50
C SER A 43 -23.72 -2.41 5.95
N ALA A 44 -22.61 -2.91 5.37
CA ALA A 44 -22.04 -4.22 5.71
C ALA A 44 -20.84 -4.16 6.67
N ILE A 45 -20.36 -2.96 7.03
CA ILE A 45 -19.16 -2.76 7.86
C ILE A 45 -19.52 -2.26 9.26
N ASP A 46 -20.75 -1.78 9.44
CA ASP A 46 -21.23 -1.25 10.73
C ASP A 46 -21.56 -2.36 11.74
N ASP A 47 -21.95 -3.55 11.28
CA ASP A 47 -22.45 -4.66 12.14
C ASP A 47 -21.33 -5.52 12.77
N ASP A 48 -20.08 -5.36 12.33
CA ASP A 48 -18.91 -6.16 12.80
C ASP A 48 -17.96 -5.35 13.70
N LEU A 49 -18.28 -4.07 13.99
CA LEU A 49 -17.44 -3.16 14.76
C LEU A 49 -17.90 -2.92 16.21
N ASP A 50 -18.98 -3.56 16.66
CA ASP A 50 -19.57 -3.34 18.00
C ASP A 50 -19.09 -4.35 19.08
N ASP A 51 -18.28 -5.36 18.75
CA ASP A 51 -17.82 -6.42 19.70
C ASP A 51 -16.31 -6.41 20.05
N ASP A 52 -15.55 -5.37 19.69
CA ASP A 52 -14.14 -5.22 20.12
C ASP A 52 -13.81 -3.78 20.55
N SER A 53 -14.68 -3.20 21.36
CA SER A 53 -14.40 -1.92 22.05
C SER A 53 -13.63 -2.21 23.33
N GLY A 54 -12.31 -2.43 23.23
CA GLY A 54 -11.50 -2.75 24.41
C GLY A 54 -9.97 -2.60 24.33
N ASP A 55 -9.34 -2.59 23.15
CA ASP A 55 -7.88 -2.43 23.06
C ASP A 55 -7.48 -1.53 21.87
N GLU A 56 -6.93 -0.37 22.16
CA GLU A 56 -6.59 0.67 21.19
C GLU A 56 -5.71 0.17 20.03
N PRO A 57 -6.14 0.26 18.76
CA PRO A 57 -5.24 0.16 17.61
C PRO A 57 -4.44 1.45 17.35
N ALA A 58 -4.51 2.45 18.23
CA ALA A 58 -3.78 3.71 18.09
C ALA A 58 -2.30 3.59 18.50
N GLY A 59 -1.97 2.73 19.47
CA GLY A 59 -0.60 2.62 20.01
C GLY A 59 0.37 1.74 19.21
N ARG A 60 -0.14 0.83 18.37
CA ARG A 60 0.70 -0.15 17.65
C ARG A 60 1.51 0.45 16.50
N TRP A 61 1.05 1.57 15.96
CA TRP A 61 1.68 2.27 14.83
C TRP A 61 1.98 3.75 15.13
N ALA A 62 1.71 4.23 16.35
CA ALA A 62 2.14 5.55 16.79
C ALA A 62 3.66 5.56 16.88
N VAL A 63 4.32 6.05 15.83
CA VAL A 63 5.74 6.36 15.88
C VAL A 63 5.90 7.55 16.82
N PRO A 64 6.72 7.46 17.89
CA PRO A 64 7.03 8.60 18.72
C PRO A 64 7.55 9.73 17.85
N GLU A 65 6.86 10.87 17.87
CA GLU A 65 7.18 12.07 17.07
C GLU A 65 8.57 12.68 17.43
N ASP A 66 9.31 12.09 18.37
CA ASP A 66 10.61 12.59 18.84
C ASP A 66 11.83 11.86 18.23
N ASP A 67 11.65 10.72 17.56
CA ASP A 67 12.78 9.87 17.13
C ASP A 67 13.49 10.36 15.84
N TRP A 68 12.90 11.34 15.13
CA TRP A 68 13.44 11.93 13.91
C TRP A 68 14.14 13.28 14.11
N ARG A 69 14.22 13.76 15.36
CA ARG A 69 14.72 15.10 15.71
C ARG A 69 16.08 15.11 16.43
N HIS A 70 16.92 14.12 16.13
CA HIS A 70 18.31 14.02 16.63
C HIS A 70 19.34 14.37 15.55
#